data_AF-A0A925CF18-F1
#
_entry.id   AF-A0A925CF18-F1
#
_cell.length_a   1.000
_cell.length_b   1.000
_cell.length_c   1.000
_cell.angle_alpha   90.00
_cell.angle_beta   90.00
_cell.angle_gamma   90.00
#
_symmetry.space_group_name_H-M   'P 1'
#
loop_
_entity.id
_entity.type
_entity.pdbx_description
1 polymer ?
#
loop_
_entity_poly.entity_id
_entity_poly.type
_entity_poly.pdbx_seq_one_letter_code
_entity_poly.pdbx_strand_id
1 'polypeptide(L)'
;MNKKSWRVAAAGVALLFIFITPLFSFAQSASSTQSRRGSSEGRSEFSGQERERISQWRRGNSATQKKVDQLDDDAVESIPVPVFGIAHRNITSDFGDPRDGGAREHEGQDILAPKGTPVVSPTEAVVLRVGSGSNSGNNVYTANPGDETFVYMHLDSIAKGLSAGDELKKGDLIGYVGNTGNASGGPTHLHFEIRLSGKATDPYPRLTDEFTQEEREDIAETLDITAPLGSGEKASSATESSFSRDLEYGMTGEDVRALQRFLNENGFIVAQSGVGSIGLETTYFGPATKRAVVAFQIKNNITPAAGYFGPISRAHMKGASS
;
A
#
# COMPACT_ATOMS: atom_id res chain seq x y z
N MET A 1 30.29 59.48 45.55
CA MET A 1 30.41 58.92 46.92
C MET A 1 30.99 57.51 46.78
N ASN A 2 32.30 57.32 46.92
CA ASN A 2 33.02 56.92 48.16
C ASN A 2 32.46 55.64 48.79
N LYS A 3 33.22 54.63 49.24
CA LYS A 3 34.67 54.31 49.24
C LYS A 3 34.78 52.92 49.92
N LYS A 4 35.74 52.10 49.46
CA LYS A 4 36.73 51.32 50.24
C LYS A 4 36.28 50.30 51.31
N SER A 5 36.46 49.02 50.97
CA SER A 5 37.45 48.04 51.50
C SER A 5 38.12 48.28 52.88
N TRP A 6 38.30 47.19 53.67
CA TRP A 6 39.44 46.78 54.55
C TRP A 6 38.94 45.88 55.73
N ARG A 7 39.61 44.89 56.35
CA ARG A 7 40.91 44.18 56.20
C ARG A 7 41.09 43.20 57.41
N VAL A 8 41.82 42.08 57.22
CA VAL A 8 42.67 41.24 58.16
C VAL A 8 42.05 40.64 59.45
N ALA A 9 42.54 39.56 60.10
CA ALA A 9 43.65 38.59 59.93
C ALA A 9 43.42 37.34 60.84
N ALA A 10 44.07 36.20 60.49
CA ALA A 10 44.88 35.24 61.30
C ALA A 10 44.53 34.94 62.80
N ALA A 11 44.74 33.77 63.42
CA ALA A 11 45.63 32.61 63.20
C ALA A 11 45.17 31.43 64.10
N GLY A 12 45.68 30.20 63.87
CA GLY A 12 45.62 29.11 64.85
C GLY A 12 46.04 27.74 64.30
N VAL A 13 47.24 27.30 64.65
CA VAL A 13 47.93 26.06 64.22
C VAL A 13 47.71 24.93 65.25
N ALA A 14 47.57 23.68 64.81
CA ALA A 14 48.10 22.50 65.54
C ALA A 14 48.28 21.29 64.60
N LEU A 15 49.52 20.78 64.56
CA LEU A 15 50.00 19.57 63.88
C LEU A 15 49.53 18.28 64.57
N LEU A 16 49.38 17.19 63.80
CA LEU A 16 49.99 15.90 64.16
C LEU A 16 50.31 15.07 62.90
N PHE A 17 51.60 14.75 62.73
CA PHE A 17 52.11 13.75 61.79
C PHE A 17 52.11 12.36 62.45
N ILE A 18 51.92 11.28 61.69
CA ILE A 18 52.83 10.10 61.64
C ILE A 18 52.40 9.16 60.50
N PHE A 19 53.43 8.69 59.79
CA PHE A 19 53.51 7.83 58.61
C PHE A 19 53.14 6.37 58.85
N ILE A 20 52.58 5.66 57.84
CA ILE A 20 53.01 4.31 57.42
C ILE A 20 52.81 4.16 55.88
N THR A 21 53.89 3.77 55.19
CA THR A 21 54.06 3.48 53.74
C THR A 21 53.65 2.02 53.38
N PRO A 22 53.65 1.61 52.09
CA PRO A 22 52.82 0.50 51.60
C PRO A 22 53.54 -0.86 51.59
N LEU A 23 52.78 -1.95 51.58
CA LEU A 23 53.24 -3.29 51.18
C LEU A 23 52.57 -3.67 49.87
N PHE A 24 53.36 -3.61 48.79
CA PHE A 24 53.11 -4.34 47.56
C PHE A 24 53.52 -5.79 47.80
N SER A 25 52.64 -6.76 47.53
CA SER A 25 53.09 -8.04 46.99
C SER A 25 52.04 -8.68 46.10
N PHE A 26 52.58 -9.25 45.05
CA PHE A 26 52.02 -9.81 43.84
C PHE A 26 51.17 -11.06 44.10
N ALA A 27 49.99 -11.16 43.50
CA ALA A 27 49.35 -12.44 43.22
C ALA A 27 48.56 -12.35 41.92
N GLN A 28 49.01 -13.12 40.94
CA GLN A 28 48.39 -13.31 39.64
C GLN A 28 47.38 -14.45 39.77
N SER A 29 46.12 -14.22 39.40
CA SER A 29 45.17 -15.29 39.13
C SER A 29 44.19 -14.85 38.04
N ALA A 30 44.02 -15.75 37.09
CA ALA A 30 43.36 -15.55 35.82
C ALA A 30 41.83 -15.69 35.92
N SER A 31 41.18 -14.97 35.00
CA SER A 31 39.96 -15.35 34.28
C SER A 31 38.68 -15.63 35.08
N SER A 32 37.79 -14.64 35.06
CA SER A 32 36.39 -14.84 34.65
C SER A 32 35.76 -13.48 34.36
N THR A 33 36.05 -12.91 33.20
CA THR A 33 35.28 -11.76 32.70
C THR A 33 33.95 -12.29 32.21
N GLN A 34 32.96 -12.28 33.11
CA GLN A 34 31.57 -12.48 32.76
C GLN A 34 31.12 -11.30 31.91
N SER A 35 31.23 -11.48 30.59
CA SER A 35 30.65 -10.63 29.57
C SER A 35 29.16 -10.47 29.83
N ARG A 36 28.76 -9.31 30.36
CA ARG A 36 27.41 -8.78 30.18
C ARG A 36 27.18 -8.60 28.67
N ARG A 37 26.68 -9.64 28.01
CA ARG A 37 26.00 -9.51 26.72
C ARG A 37 24.70 -8.79 26.99
N GLY A 38 24.70 -7.48 26.75
CA GLY A 38 23.48 -6.79 26.36
C GLY A 38 22.97 -7.48 25.09
N SER A 39 21.71 -7.89 25.12
CA SER A 39 20.99 -8.43 23.98
C SER A 39 21.09 -7.46 22.81
N SER A 40 21.86 -7.85 21.80
CA SER A 40 21.86 -7.20 20.50
C SER A 40 20.43 -7.18 19.97
N GLU A 41 19.97 -5.99 19.59
CA GLU A 41 18.82 -5.76 18.74
C GLU A 41 18.73 -6.85 17.67
N GLY A 42 17.59 -7.53 17.60
CA GLY A 42 17.29 -8.53 16.58
C GLY A 42 17.16 -7.86 15.22
N ARG A 43 18.28 -7.44 14.64
CA ARG A 43 18.36 -6.98 13.26
C ARG A 43 18.29 -8.22 12.39
N SER A 44 17.15 -8.43 11.72
CA SER A 44 16.94 -9.59 10.86
C SER A 44 18.10 -9.70 9.86
N GLU A 45 18.80 -10.83 9.85
CA GLU A 45 19.87 -11.14 8.89
C GLU A 45 19.36 -11.01 7.44
N PHE A 46 18.04 -11.18 7.27
CA PHE A 46 17.25 -10.93 6.07
C PHE A 46 17.38 -9.48 5.55
N SER A 47 17.26 -8.47 6.44
CA SER A 47 17.41 -7.05 6.05
C SER A 47 18.83 -6.70 5.57
N GLY A 48 19.85 -7.37 6.10
CA GLY A 48 21.25 -7.15 5.71
C GLY A 48 21.55 -7.66 4.30
N GLN A 49 21.09 -8.88 3.99
CA GLN A 49 21.24 -9.47 2.66
C GLN A 49 20.46 -8.67 1.61
N GLU A 50 19.26 -8.22 1.97
CA GLU A 50 18.40 -7.47 1.05
C GLU A 50 18.96 -6.08 0.72
N ARG A 51 19.54 -5.38 1.70
CA ARG A 51 20.29 -4.12 1.47
C ARG A 51 21.39 -4.28 0.44
N GLU A 52 22.19 -5.33 0.59
CA GLU A 52 23.31 -5.59 -0.33
C GLU A 52 22.79 -5.90 -1.74
N ARG A 53 21.70 -6.67 -1.86
CA ARG A 53 21.07 -6.96 -3.17
C ARG A 53 20.52 -5.71 -3.84
N ILE A 54 19.78 -4.86 -3.12
CA ILE A 54 19.29 -3.58 -3.65
C ILE A 54 20.46 -2.70 -4.11
N SER A 55 21.51 -2.60 -3.29
CA SER A 55 22.73 -1.87 -3.65
C SER A 55 23.39 -2.40 -4.92
N GLN A 56 23.41 -3.73 -5.09
CA GLN A 56 23.95 -4.38 -6.29
C GLN A 56 23.09 -4.12 -7.53
N TRP A 57 21.75 -4.13 -7.42
CA TRP A 57 20.88 -3.85 -8.56
C TRP A 57 20.98 -2.40 -9.02
N ARG A 58 21.09 -1.44 -8.09
CA ARG A 58 21.34 -0.03 -8.42
C ARG A 58 22.67 0.14 -9.17
N ARG A 59 23.75 -0.44 -8.63
CA ARG A 59 25.11 -0.32 -9.20
C ARG A 59 25.41 -1.24 -10.40
N GLY A 60 24.62 -2.28 -10.60
CA GLY A 60 24.93 -3.39 -11.52
C GLY A 60 24.86 -3.02 -13.00
N ASN A 61 24.20 -1.91 -13.35
CA ASN A 61 24.14 -1.39 -14.71
C ASN A 61 24.33 0.13 -14.70
N SER A 62 25.38 0.62 -15.36
CA SER A 62 25.71 2.06 -15.41
C SER A 62 24.63 2.90 -16.10
N ALA A 63 23.83 2.32 -16.99
CA ALA A 63 22.69 3.00 -17.59
C ALA A 63 21.51 3.13 -16.60
N THR A 64 21.23 2.06 -15.83
CA THR A 64 20.20 2.09 -14.78
C THR A 64 20.58 3.09 -13.69
N GLN A 65 21.83 3.08 -13.23
CA GLN A 65 22.30 4.02 -12.21
C GLN A 65 22.12 5.48 -12.68
N LYS A 66 22.45 5.80 -13.93
CA LYS A 66 22.23 7.16 -14.48
C LYS A 66 20.77 7.61 -14.45
N LYS A 67 19.82 6.69 -14.67
CA LYS A 67 18.39 7.00 -14.60
C LYS A 67 17.95 7.17 -13.14
N VAL A 68 18.47 6.34 -12.25
CA VAL A 68 18.24 6.48 -10.81
C VAL A 68 18.77 7.83 -10.30
N ASP A 69 19.94 8.27 -10.79
CA ASP A 69 20.55 9.57 -10.46
C ASP A 69 19.76 10.77 -11.03
N GLN A 70 18.74 10.54 -11.86
CA GLN A 70 17.86 11.58 -12.41
C GLN A 70 16.54 11.71 -11.64
N LEU A 71 16.24 10.79 -10.72
CA LEU A 71 15.09 10.91 -9.82
C LEU A 71 15.33 12.06 -8.84
N ASP A 72 14.24 12.65 -8.33
CA ASP A 72 14.34 13.70 -7.32
C ASP A 72 15.02 13.17 -6.03
N ASP A 73 15.87 14.01 -5.43
CA ASP A 73 16.56 13.72 -4.18
C ASP A 73 15.60 13.77 -2.98
N ASP A 74 14.45 14.46 -3.11
CA ASP A 74 13.43 14.56 -2.08
C ASP A 74 12.37 13.45 -2.21
N ALA A 75 11.98 12.86 -1.07
CA ALA A 75 10.94 11.84 -1.04
C ALA A 75 9.55 12.45 -1.30
N VAL A 76 8.69 11.72 -2.02
CA VAL A 76 7.30 12.13 -2.23
C VAL A 76 6.48 11.83 -0.97
N GLU A 77 6.28 12.81 -0.09
CA GLU A 77 5.66 12.61 1.24
C GLU A 77 4.26 11.97 1.19
N SER A 78 3.43 12.33 0.20
CA SER A 78 2.08 11.77 0.02
C SER A 78 1.98 11.09 -1.33
N ILE A 79 1.72 9.79 -1.32
CA ILE A 79 1.62 8.95 -2.51
C ILE A 79 0.25 8.30 -2.60
N PRO A 80 -0.28 8.07 -3.83
CA PRO A 80 -1.53 7.36 -3.98
C PRO A 80 -1.37 5.89 -3.60
N VAL A 81 -2.47 5.27 -3.20
CA VAL A 81 -2.50 3.82 -2.97
C VAL A 81 -2.13 3.10 -4.28
N PRO A 82 -1.08 2.26 -4.31
CA PRO A 82 -0.58 1.63 -5.54
C PRO A 82 -1.49 0.51 -6.07
N VAL A 83 -2.71 0.37 -5.56
CA VAL A 83 -3.72 -0.59 -6.02
C VAL A 83 -4.90 0.19 -6.57
N PHE A 84 -5.15 0.05 -7.87
CA PHE A 84 -6.14 0.85 -8.57
C PHE A 84 -7.55 0.70 -7.97
N GLY A 85 -8.17 1.83 -7.62
CA GLY A 85 -9.52 1.88 -7.05
C GLY A 85 -9.62 1.58 -5.55
N ILE A 86 -8.49 1.37 -4.86
CA ILE A 86 -8.44 1.29 -3.39
C ILE A 86 -8.04 2.66 -2.83
N ALA A 87 -8.76 3.10 -1.79
CA ALA A 87 -8.50 4.36 -1.11
C ALA A 87 -7.92 4.11 0.29
N HIS A 88 -7.18 5.09 0.84
CA HIS A 88 -6.55 5.04 2.16
C HIS A 88 -7.48 4.48 3.25
N ARG A 89 -8.72 4.99 3.30
CA ARG A 89 -9.75 4.62 4.29
C ARG A 89 -10.13 3.12 4.31
N ASN A 90 -9.78 2.38 3.26
CA ASN A 90 -10.05 0.95 3.14
C ASN A 90 -8.85 0.08 3.54
N ILE A 91 -7.74 0.71 3.93
CA ILE A 91 -6.52 0.05 4.36
C ILE A 91 -6.51 0.06 5.89
N THR A 92 -6.12 -1.07 6.48
CA THR A 92 -5.81 -1.14 7.92
C THR A 92 -4.31 -1.22 8.05
N SER A 93 -3.71 -0.31 8.82
CA SER A 93 -2.27 -0.35 9.09
C SER A 93 -1.89 -1.67 9.74
N ASP A 94 -0.92 -2.36 9.16
CA ASP A 94 -0.43 -3.65 9.64
C ASP A 94 1.11 -3.76 9.60
N PHE A 95 1.81 -2.63 9.39
CA PHE A 95 3.26 -2.57 9.51
C PHE A 95 3.68 -2.86 10.95
N GLY A 96 4.73 -3.68 11.12
CA GLY A 96 5.21 -4.09 12.43
C GLY A 96 4.41 -5.24 13.06
N ASP A 97 3.29 -5.67 12.46
CA ASP A 97 2.49 -6.75 13.03
C ASP A 97 3.27 -8.08 13.12
N PRO A 98 3.04 -8.92 14.14
CA PRO A 98 3.72 -10.20 14.28
C PRO A 98 3.43 -11.14 13.10
N ARG A 99 4.48 -11.68 12.48
CA ARG A 99 4.41 -12.70 11.43
C ARG A 99 5.11 -13.99 11.90
N ASP A 100 4.75 -15.11 11.27
CA ASP A 100 5.33 -16.43 11.52
C ASP A 100 5.31 -16.83 13.01
N GLY A 101 4.18 -16.57 13.69
CA GLY A 101 4.02 -16.85 15.12
C GLY A 101 4.78 -15.89 16.05
N GLY A 102 5.16 -14.71 15.56
CA GLY A 102 5.94 -13.71 16.29
C GLY A 102 7.45 -13.82 16.13
N ALA A 103 7.91 -14.64 15.17
CA ALA A 103 9.33 -14.78 14.87
C ALA A 103 9.92 -13.57 14.12
N ARG A 104 9.06 -12.76 13.47
CA ARG A 104 9.43 -11.51 12.81
C ARG A 104 8.28 -10.53 12.80
N GLU A 105 8.59 -9.29 12.47
CA GLU A 105 7.61 -8.23 12.23
C GLU A 105 7.27 -8.13 10.73
N HIS A 106 6.12 -7.56 10.43
CA HIS A 106 5.69 -7.25 9.08
C HIS A 106 6.45 -6.02 8.56
N GLU A 107 7.23 -6.19 7.47
CA GLU A 107 8.09 -5.13 6.91
C GLU A 107 7.40 -4.30 5.81
N GLY A 108 6.08 -4.39 5.70
CA GLY A 108 5.31 -3.69 4.66
C GLY A 108 3.89 -3.38 5.10
N GLN A 109 3.08 -2.98 4.14
CA GLN A 109 1.64 -2.77 4.26
C GLN A 109 0.92 -3.74 3.33
N ASP A 110 0.00 -4.55 3.86
CA ASP A 110 -0.86 -5.40 3.03
C ASP A 110 -2.10 -4.60 2.57
N ILE A 111 -2.29 -4.51 1.25
CA ILE A 111 -3.41 -3.81 0.61
C ILE A 111 -4.31 -4.85 -0.04
N LEU A 112 -5.43 -5.16 0.64
CA LEU A 112 -6.40 -6.16 0.19
C LEU A 112 -7.17 -5.68 -1.04
N ALA A 113 -7.20 -6.54 -2.07
CA ALA A 113 -8.00 -6.33 -3.26
C ALA A 113 -8.26 -7.66 -3.99
N PRO A 114 -9.29 -7.74 -4.84
CA PRO A 114 -9.49 -8.92 -5.68
C PRO A 114 -8.25 -9.26 -6.51
N LYS A 115 -7.97 -10.55 -6.67
CA LYS A 115 -6.96 -11.03 -7.61
C LYS A 115 -7.18 -10.44 -9.01
N GLY A 116 -6.11 -10.00 -9.66
CA GLY A 116 -6.18 -9.34 -10.97
C GLY A 116 -6.45 -7.83 -10.91
N THR A 117 -6.60 -7.23 -9.72
CA THR A 117 -6.70 -5.76 -9.60
C THR A 117 -5.37 -5.13 -10.01
N PRO A 118 -5.34 -4.07 -10.85
CA PRO A 118 -4.10 -3.43 -11.27
C PRO A 118 -3.30 -2.87 -10.11
N VAL A 119 -1.98 -3.08 -10.16
CA VAL A 119 -0.99 -2.44 -9.30
C VAL A 119 -0.20 -1.47 -10.17
N VAL A 120 -0.16 -0.21 -9.77
CA VAL A 120 0.45 0.90 -10.53
C VAL A 120 1.50 1.62 -9.71
N SER A 121 2.47 2.23 -10.39
CA SER A 121 3.52 3.02 -9.74
C SER A 121 2.92 4.28 -9.11
N PRO A 122 3.14 4.54 -7.81
CA PRO A 122 2.54 5.71 -7.16
C PRO A 122 3.38 6.99 -7.36
N THR A 123 4.60 6.86 -7.86
CA THR A 123 5.52 7.95 -8.22
C THR A 123 6.14 7.68 -9.60
N GLU A 124 6.91 8.63 -10.11
CA GLU A 124 7.95 8.27 -11.08
C GLU A 124 8.94 7.29 -10.44
N ALA A 125 9.52 6.41 -11.25
CA ALA A 125 10.39 5.36 -10.75
C ALA A 125 11.33 4.80 -11.81
N VAL A 126 12.36 4.08 -11.37
CA VAL A 126 13.19 3.24 -12.24
C VAL A 126 13.13 1.80 -11.73
N VAL A 127 12.76 0.85 -12.59
CA VAL A 127 12.69 -0.56 -12.23
C VAL A 127 14.09 -1.10 -11.95
N LEU A 128 14.34 -1.56 -10.72
CA LEU A 128 15.60 -2.19 -10.33
C LEU A 128 15.61 -3.68 -10.64
N ARG A 129 14.46 -4.33 -10.45
CA ARG A 129 14.32 -5.77 -10.67
C ARG A 129 12.88 -6.18 -10.90
N VAL A 130 12.72 -7.16 -11.78
CA VAL A 130 11.52 -7.98 -11.96
C VAL A 130 11.89 -9.43 -11.63
N GLY A 131 11.09 -10.14 -10.84
CA GLY A 131 11.38 -11.56 -10.59
C GLY A 131 10.34 -12.28 -9.75
N SER A 132 10.73 -13.46 -9.27
CA SER A 132 9.89 -14.31 -8.41
C SER A 132 10.72 -14.95 -7.30
N GLY A 133 10.08 -15.38 -6.22
CA GLY A 133 10.72 -16.02 -5.07
C GLY A 133 9.72 -16.81 -4.22
N SER A 134 10.22 -17.76 -3.43
CA SER A 134 9.38 -18.65 -2.61
C SER A 134 8.52 -17.89 -1.60
N ASN A 135 9.09 -16.85 -0.98
CA ASN A 135 8.39 -16.03 0.00
C ASN A 135 7.63 -14.90 -0.70
N SER A 136 8.34 -14.05 -1.43
CA SER A 136 7.79 -12.83 -2.05
C SER A 136 6.83 -13.09 -3.21
N GLY A 137 6.76 -14.31 -3.74
CA GLY A 137 6.01 -14.58 -4.98
C GLY A 137 6.58 -13.78 -6.14
N ASN A 138 5.75 -13.45 -7.11
CA ASN A 138 6.12 -12.51 -8.17
C ASN A 138 6.28 -11.12 -7.56
N ASN A 139 7.39 -10.46 -7.88
CA ASN A 139 7.78 -9.21 -7.25
C ASN A 139 8.50 -8.26 -8.20
N VAL A 140 8.35 -6.97 -7.91
CA VAL A 140 9.00 -5.86 -8.61
C VAL A 140 9.64 -4.93 -7.56
N TYR A 141 10.83 -4.46 -7.88
CA TYR A 141 11.57 -3.48 -7.09
C TYR A 141 11.82 -2.25 -7.94
N THR A 142 11.63 -1.08 -7.36
CA THR A 142 11.82 0.21 -8.03
C THR A 142 12.64 1.14 -7.17
N ALA A 143 13.51 1.94 -7.80
CA ALA A 143 14.06 3.14 -7.19
C ALA A 143 13.10 4.30 -7.45
N ASN A 144 12.86 5.10 -6.43
CA ASN A 144 11.92 6.20 -6.44
C ASN A 144 12.62 7.46 -5.88
N PRO A 145 12.00 8.65 -6.01
CA PRO A 145 12.50 9.86 -5.37
C PRO A 145 12.83 9.67 -3.88
N GLY A 146 13.82 10.41 -3.36
CA GLY A 146 14.21 10.31 -1.96
C GLY A 146 15.17 9.17 -1.61
N ASP A 147 15.86 8.61 -2.60
CA ASP A 147 16.70 7.40 -2.47
C ASP A 147 15.92 6.16 -1.99
N GLU A 148 14.60 6.17 -2.20
CA GLU A 148 13.71 5.13 -1.70
C GLU A 148 13.61 3.95 -2.66
N THR A 149 13.46 2.76 -2.09
CA THR A 149 13.12 1.56 -2.84
C THR A 149 11.70 1.15 -2.51
N PHE A 150 10.81 1.08 -3.51
CA PHE A 150 9.49 0.49 -3.33
C PHE A 150 9.49 -0.95 -3.80
N VAL A 151 8.81 -1.81 -3.04
CA VAL A 151 8.75 -3.24 -3.29
C VAL A 151 7.30 -3.67 -3.41
N TYR A 152 6.99 -4.39 -4.49
CA TYR A 152 5.66 -4.92 -4.78
C TYR A 152 5.77 -6.44 -4.76
N MET A 153 5.04 -7.12 -3.88
CA MET A 153 5.10 -8.58 -3.71
C MET A 153 3.73 -9.25 -3.84
N HIS A 154 3.76 -10.58 -3.91
CA HIS A 154 2.61 -11.48 -4.05
C HIS A 154 1.78 -11.29 -5.32
N LEU A 155 2.32 -10.57 -6.32
CA LEU A 155 1.64 -10.29 -7.58
C LEU A 155 1.16 -11.58 -8.25
N ASP A 156 0.00 -11.56 -8.89
CA ASP A 156 -0.44 -12.69 -9.71
C ASP A 156 0.40 -12.77 -10.98
N SER A 157 0.46 -11.64 -11.68
CA SER A 157 1.29 -11.44 -12.86
C SER A 157 1.94 -10.07 -12.83
N ILE A 158 3.13 -9.99 -13.41
CA ILE A 158 3.86 -8.74 -13.61
C ILE A 158 3.46 -8.15 -14.97
N ALA A 159 3.45 -6.83 -15.09
CA ALA A 159 3.13 -6.13 -16.34
C ALA A 159 3.96 -6.69 -17.50
N LYS A 160 3.29 -6.96 -18.63
CA LYS A 160 3.96 -7.54 -19.80
C LYS A 160 4.96 -6.54 -20.35
N GLY A 161 6.22 -6.98 -20.49
CA GLY A 161 7.30 -6.15 -21.02
C GLY A 161 8.06 -5.34 -19.97
N LEU A 162 7.58 -5.30 -18.72
CA LEU A 162 8.29 -4.64 -17.62
C LEU A 162 9.60 -5.37 -17.31
N SER A 163 10.69 -4.60 -17.23
CA SER A 163 12.05 -5.12 -17.09
C SER A 163 12.95 -4.15 -16.31
N ALA A 164 14.08 -4.65 -15.81
CA ALA A 164 15.02 -3.81 -15.07
C ALA A 164 15.63 -2.72 -15.98
N GLY A 165 15.64 -1.48 -15.48
CA GLY A 165 16.09 -0.28 -16.20
C GLY A 165 14.97 0.51 -16.87
N ASP A 166 13.73 0.01 -16.87
CA ASP A 166 12.57 0.76 -17.36
C ASP A 166 12.29 1.95 -16.45
N GLU A 167 11.96 3.09 -17.06
CA GLU A 167 11.48 4.29 -16.38
C GLU A 167 9.96 4.25 -16.34
N LEU A 168 9.40 4.56 -15.19
CA LEU A 168 7.97 4.57 -14.94
C LEU A 168 7.54 5.98 -14.57
N LYS A 169 6.35 6.35 -15.03
CA LYS A 169 5.60 7.50 -14.53
C LYS A 169 4.65 7.05 -13.42
N LYS A 170 4.19 8.02 -12.63
CA LYS A 170 3.04 7.83 -11.74
C LYS A 170 1.86 7.30 -12.57
N GLY A 171 1.29 6.18 -12.16
CA GLY A 171 0.18 5.50 -12.84
C GLY A 171 0.60 4.32 -13.73
N ASP A 172 1.88 4.17 -14.08
CA ASP A 172 2.32 3.08 -14.96
C ASP A 172 2.14 1.70 -14.32
N LEU A 173 1.77 0.70 -15.12
CA LEU A 173 1.48 -0.65 -14.64
C LEU A 173 2.73 -1.35 -14.09
N ILE A 174 2.65 -1.83 -12.86
CA ILE A 174 3.61 -2.76 -12.26
C ILE A 174 3.19 -4.20 -12.49
N GLY A 175 1.91 -4.50 -12.31
CA GLY A 175 1.36 -5.84 -12.40
C GLY A 175 -0.03 -5.92 -11.83
N TYR A 176 -0.38 -7.06 -11.27
CA TYR A 176 -1.73 -7.34 -10.79
C TYR A 176 -1.71 -8.02 -9.43
N VAL A 177 -2.63 -7.62 -8.56
CA VAL A 177 -2.82 -8.17 -7.22
C VAL A 177 -2.99 -9.68 -7.29
N GLY A 178 -2.33 -10.39 -6.36
CA GLY A 178 -2.37 -11.85 -6.31
C GLY A 178 -2.23 -12.39 -4.90
N ASN A 179 -1.70 -13.61 -4.84
CA ASN A 179 -1.35 -14.31 -3.61
C ASN A 179 -0.21 -15.31 -3.87
N THR A 180 0.73 -14.96 -4.75
CA THR A 180 1.85 -15.86 -5.07
C THR A 180 2.90 -15.87 -3.95
N GLY A 181 3.75 -16.89 -3.92
CA GLY A 181 4.74 -17.06 -2.85
C GLY A 181 4.12 -17.61 -1.57
N ASN A 182 4.55 -17.12 -0.41
CA ASN A 182 4.06 -17.59 0.90
C ASN A 182 2.65 -17.07 1.25
N ALA A 183 2.10 -16.13 0.47
CA ALA A 183 0.70 -15.71 0.57
C ALA A 183 -0.29 -16.73 -0.01
N SER A 184 0.20 -17.79 -0.67
CA SER A 184 -0.63 -18.79 -1.33
C SER A 184 -1.58 -19.48 -0.34
N GLY A 185 -2.86 -19.56 -0.70
CA GLY A 185 -3.93 -20.10 0.14
C GLY A 185 -4.56 -19.09 1.11
N GLY A 186 -3.98 -17.89 1.23
CA GLY A 186 -4.55 -16.75 1.96
C GLY A 186 -5.36 -15.79 1.09
N PRO A 187 -5.87 -14.68 1.68
CA PRO A 187 -6.57 -13.62 0.96
C PRO A 187 -5.63 -12.94 -0.05
N THR A 188 -6.18 -12.47 -1.15
CA THR A 188 -5.41 -11.78 -2.20
C THR A 188 -5.11 -10.35 -1.79
N HIS A 189 -3.86 -9.93 -1.94
CA HIS A 189 -3.38 -8.61 -1.55
C HIS A 189 -2.11 -8.25 -2.33
N LEU A 190 -1.82 -6.96 -2.36
CA LEU A 190 -0.47 -6.46 -2.60
C LEU A 190 0.23 -6.34 -1.24
N HIS A 191 1.40 -6.93 -1.09
CA HIS A 191 2.32 -6.56 -0.02
C HIS A 191 3.26 -5.47 -0.56
N PHE A 192 3.14 -4.27 0.00
CA PHE A 192 3.85 -3.07 -0.44
C PHE A 192 4.83 -2.61 0.62
N GLU A 193 6.09 -2.41 0.25
CA GLU A 193 7.10 -1.88 1.16
C GLU A 193 7.70 -0.59 0.63
N ILE A 194 8.02 0.32 1.56
CA ILE A 194 8.92 1.45 1.33
C ILE A 194 10.20 1.17 2.10
N ARG A 195 11.35 1.32 1.44
CA ARG A 195 12.65 1.07 2.05
C ARG A 195 13.61 2.22 1.82
N LEU A 196 14.17 2.75 2.91
CA LEU A 196 15.25 3.75 2.87
C LEU A 196 16.56 3.08 3.29
N SER A 197 17.60 3.16 2.44
CA SER A 197 18.86 2.46 2.67
C SER A 197 18.66 0.96 3.00
N GLY A 198 17.68 0.34 2.34
CA GLY A 198 17.21 -1.04 2.52
C GLY A 198 16.68 -1.37 3.93
N LYS A 199 16.27 -0.37 4.71
CA LYS A 199 15.44 -0.56 5.91
C LYS A 199 13.98 -0.31 5.55
N ALA A 200 13.09 -1.24 5.88
CA ALA A 200 11.66 -0.99 5.78
C ALA A 200 11.21 0.16 6.68
N THR A 201 10.34 1.00 6.16
CA THR A 201 9.63 2.08 6.84
C THR A 201 8.12 1.86 6.66
N ASP A 202 7.33 2.34 7.62
CA ASP A 202 5.88 2.21 7.55
C ASP A 202 5.31 2.97 6.34
N PRO A 203 4.69 2.29 5.35
CA PRO A 203 4.11 2.96 4.19
C PRO A 203 2.80 3.68 4.54
N TYR A 204 2.04 3.20 5.54
CA TYR A 204 0.65 3.58 5.77
C TYR A 204 0.44 5.10 5.92
N PRO A 205 1.30 5.86 6.65
CA PRO A 205 1.15 7.30 6.79
C PRO A 205 1.27 8.08 5.47
N ARG A 206 1.92 7.51 4.46
CA ARG A 206 2.16 8.16 3.16
C ARG A 206 1.12 7.81 2.10
N LEU A 207 0.35 6.73 2.30
CA LEU A 207 -0.70 6.26 1.38
C LEU A 207 -1.97 7.12 1.48
N THR A 208 -1.85 8.45 1.45
CA THR A 208 -2.94 9.40 1.72
C THR A 208 -3.38 10.22 0.52
N ASP A 209 -2.65 10.16 -0.60
CA ASP A 209 -3.06 10.77 -1.87
C ASP A 209 -4.03 9.86 -2.63
N GLU A 210 -4.67 10.40 -3.67
CA GLU A 210 -5.48 9.66 -4.63
C GLU A 210 -5.07 10.03 -6.06
N PHE A 211 -5.14 9.08 -7.00
CA PHE A 211 -5.05 9.43 -8.41
C PHE A 211 -6.22 10.35 -8.77
N THR A 212 -5.90 11.48 -9.40
CA THR A 212 -6.89 12.41 -9.95
C THR A 212 -7.79 11.71 -10.96
N GLN A 213 -8.96 12.29 -11.25
CA GLN A 213 -9.86 11.71 -12.25
C GLN A 213 -9.18 11.52 -13.61
N GLU A 214 -8.41 12.51 -14.06
CA GLU A 214 -7.67 12.46 -15.32
C GLU A 214 -6.63 11.33 -15.32
N GLU A 215 -5.80 11.22 -14.27
CA GLU A 215 -4.85 10.11 -14.13
C GLU A 215 -5.58 8.76 -14.12
N ARG A 216 -6.73 8.65 -13.46
CA ARG A 216 -7.50 7.40 -13.44
C ARG A 216 -8.07 7.02 -14.80
N GLU A 217 -8.50 8.00 -15.59
CA GLU A 217 -9.00 7.80 -16.95
C GLU A 217 -7.85 7.38 -17.89
N ASP A 218 -6.71 8.07 -17.82
CA ASP A 218 -5.50 7.74 -18.60
C ASP A 218 -4.95 6.35 -18.26
N ILE A 219 -4.90 6.00 -16.96
CA ILE A 219 -4.54 4.65 -16.51
C ILE A 219 -5.55 3.63 -17.05
N ALA A 220 -6.86 3.88 -16.91
CA ALA A 220 -7.87 2.93 -17.38
C ALA A 220 -7.80 2.68 -18.90
N GLU A 221 -7.52 3.72 -19.69
CA GLU A 221 -7.31 3.65 -21.13
C GLU A 221 -6.03 2.89 -21.48
N THR A 222 -4.91 3.24 -20.86
CA THR A 222 -3.59 2.61 -21.09
C THR A 222 -3.60 1.12 -20.77
N LEU A 223 -4.35 0.72 -19.74
CA LEU A 223 -4.45 -0.65 -19.30
C LEU A 223 -5.47 -1.49 -20.09
N ASP A 224 -6.18 -0.89 -21.06
CA ASP A 224 -7.30 -1.52 -21.77
C ASP A 224 -8.36 -2.08 -20.78
N ILE A 225 -8.47 -1.44 -19.61
CA ILE A 225 -9.49 -1.75 -18.59
C ILE A 225 -10.81 -1.07 -18.97
N THR A 226 -10.77 -0.20 -19.98
CA THR A 226 -11.89 0.16 -20.84
C THR A 226 -12.35 -1.05 -21.67
N ALA A 227 -12.95 -2.06 -21.03
CA ALA A 227 -13.72 -3.08 -21.75
C ALA A 227 -14.60 -2.40 -22.81
N PRO A 228 -14.67 -2.92 -24.05
CA PRO A 228 -14.70 -2.13 -25.27
C PRO A 228 -15.78 -1.06 -25.24
N LEU A 229 -15.35 0.19 -25.39
CA LEU A 229 -16.14 1.21 -26.06
C LEU A 229 -16.44 0.67 -27.46
N GLY A 230 -17.64 0.13 -27.64
CA GLY A 230 -18.29 0.15 -28.94
C GLY A 230 -18.12 1.56 -29.49
N SER A 231 -17.56 1.64 -30.68
CA SER A 231 -17.30 2.84 -31.46
C SER A 231 -18.37 3.91 -31.23
N GLY A 232 -17.93 5.04 -30.67
CA GLY A 232 -18.54 6.36 -30.80
C GLY A 232 -20.06 6.42 -30.81
N GLU A 233 -20.67 6.48 -29.63
CA GLU A 233 -21.79 7.41 -29.44
C GLU A 233 -21.57 8.18 -28.14
N LYS A 234 -21.57 9.50 -28.28
CA LYS A 234 -21.71 10.47 -27.19
C LYS A 234 -22.80 10.00 -26.22
N ALA A 235 -22.55 10.24 -24.93
CA ALA A 235 -23.51 10.22 -23.84
C ALA A 235 -24.96 10.40 -24.34
N SER A 236 -25.70 9.30 -24.35
CA SER A 236 -27.15 9.31 -24.45
C SER A 236 -27.67 8.54 -23.25
N SER A 237 -28.54 9.23 -22.50
CA SER A 237 -29.45 8.70 -21.48
C SER A 237 -29.65 7.18 -21.61
N ALA A 238 -29.33 6.42 -20.56
CA ALA A 238 -29.75 5.04 -20.43
C ALA A 238 -31.28 5.00 -20.27
N THR A 239 -32.00 5.16 -21.38
CA THR A 239 -33.45 5.18 -21.41
C THR A 239 -33.98 3.74 -21.50
N GLU A 240 -34.68 3.32 -20.45
CA GLU A 240 -35.81 2.37 -20.35
C GLU A 240 -35.77 0.97 -21.03
N SER A 241 -34.86 0.68 -21.95
CA SER A 241 -34.92 -0.50 -22.85
C SER A 241 -33.96 -1.64 -22.47
N SER A 242 -33.07 -1.42 -21.50
CA SER A 242 -32.03 -2.38 -21.09
C SER A 242 -32.49 -3.44 -20.08
N PHE A 243 -33.69 -3.32 -19.50
CA PHE A 243 -34.20 -4.24 -18.47
C PHE A 243 -35.39 -5.08 -18.97
N SER A 244 -35.16 -5.90 -20.00
CA SER A 244 -36.19 -6.75 -20.62
C SER A 244 -36.48 -8.04 -19.83
N ARG A 245 -35.63 -8.40 -18.87
CA ARG A 245 -35.80 -9.56 -17.99
C ARG A 245 -35.65 -9.20 -16.52
N ASP A 246 -36.07 -10.13 -15.68
CA ASP A 246 -35.89 -10.04 -14.24
C ASP A 246 -34.44 -10.38 -13.87
N LEU A 247 -33.87 -9.64 -12.91
CA LEU A 247 -32.50 -9.81 -12.46
C LEU A 247 -32.46 -10.19 -10.98
N GLU A 248 -31.66 -11.19 -10.65
CA GLU A 248 -31.54 -11.70 -9.29
C GLU A 248 -30.12 -12.14 -8.95
N TYR A 249 -29.92 -12.45 -7.67
CA TYR A 249 -28.63 -12.91 -7.15
C TYR A 249 -28.05 -14.08 -7.95
N GLY A 250 -26.78 -13.97 -8.32
CA GLY A 250 -26.07 -15.00 -9.07
C GLY A 250 -26.13 -14.82 -10.59
N MET A 251 -27.01 -13.95 -11.11
CA MET A 251 -27.08 -13.68 -12.55
C MET A 251 -25.91 -12.85 -13.04
N THR A 252 -25.55 -13.05 -14.31
CA THR A 252 -24.61 -12.20 -15.04
C THR A 252 -25.26 -11.56 -16.27
N GLY A 253 -24.74 -10.41 -16.72
CA GLY A 253 -25.14 -9.75 -17.97
C GLY A 253 -24.88 -8.25 -18.02
N GLU A 254 -24.98 -7.65 -19.21
CA GLU A 254 -24.87 -6.19 -19.39
C GLU A 254 -26.06 -5.43 -18.79
N ASP A 255 -27.21 -6.08 -18.68
CA ASP A 255 -28.37 -5.60 -17.94
C ASP A 255 -28.09 -5.51 -16.43
N VAL A 256 -27.28 -6.41 -15.86
CA VAL A 256 -26.81 -6.31 -14.48
C VAL A 256 -25.86 -5.11 -14.29
N ARG A 257 -24.97 -4.86 -15.27
CA ARG A 257 -24.10 -3.67 -15.25
C ARG A 257 -24.92 -2.38 -15.33
N ALA A 258 -25.90 -2.34 -16.22
CA ALA A 258 -26.82 -1.21 -16.35
C ALA A 258 -27.62 -0.98 -15.05
N LEU A 259 -28.03 -2.04 -14.36
CA LEU A 259 -28.70 -1.94 -13.05
C LEU A 259 -27.76 -1.30 -12.01
N GLN A 260 -26.51 -1.75 -11.96
CA GLN A 260 -25.53 -1.20 -11.02
C GLN A 260 -25.27 0.29 -11.27
N ARG A 261 -25.18 0.71 -12.54
CA ARG A 261 -25.03 2.12 -12.92
C ARG A 261 -26.22 2.94 -12.45
N PHE A 262 -27.44 2.48 -12.77
CA PHE A 262 -28.66 3.13 -12.32
C PHE A 262 -28.71 3.27 -10.80
N LEU A 263 -28.39 2.21 -10.05
CA LEU A 263 -28.40 2.23 -8.60
C LEU A 263 -27.39 3.25 -8.05
N ASN A 264 -26.15 3.21 -8.55
CA ASN A 264 -25.09 4.13 -8.16
C ASN A 264 -25.44 5.60 -8.46
N GLU A 265 -25.93 5.89 -9.66
CA GLU A 265 -26.36 7.24 -10.08
C GLU A 265 -27.50 7.79 -9.23
N ASN A 266 -28.39 6.92 -8.75
CA ASN A 266 -29.55 7.30 -7.93
C ASN A 266 -29.26 7.21 -6.42
N GLY A 267 -27.99 7.13 -6.01
CA GLY A 267 -27.56 7.15 -4.61
C GLY A 267 -27.75 5.83 -3.87
N PHE A 268 -28.15 4.76 -4.55
CA PHE A 268 -28.18 3.39 -4.02
C PHE A 268 -26.84 2.72 -4.27
N ILE A 269 -25.82 3.23 -3.59
CA ILE A 269 -24.42 2.87 -3.84
C ILE A 269 -24.20 1.35 -3.68
N VAL A 270 -23.85 0.69 -4.78
CA VAL A 270 -23.53 -0.75 -4.86
C VAL A 270 -22.22 -1.02 -4.13
N ALA A 271 -21.20 -0.22 -4.42
CA ALA A 271 -19.96 -0.18 -3.66
C ALA A 271 -19.42 1.25 -3.59
N GLN A 272 -18.89 1.65 -2.44
CA GLN A 272 -18.28 2.98 -2.27
C GLN A 272 -16.95 3.12 -3.03
N SER A 273 -16.34 2.00 -3.42
CA SER A 273 -15.08 1.90 -4.16
C SER A 273 -14.88 0.46 -4.64
N GLY A 274 -14.02 0.23 -5.63
CA GLY A 274 -13.72 -1.10 -6.17
C GLY A 274 -14.84 -1.68 -7.05
N VAL A 275 -14.85 -3.00 -7.24
CA VAL A 275 -15.83 -3.66 -8.12
C VAL A 275 -17.27 -3.34 -7.71
N GLY A 276 -18.06 -2.85 -8.65
CA GLY A 276 -19.43 -2.38 -8.42
C GLY A 276 -19.55 -0.90 -8.04
N SER A 277 -18.45 -0.16 -7.82
CA SER A 277 -18.54 1.28 -7.57
C SER A 277 -18.84 2.05 -8.85
N ILE A 278 -19.13 3.36 -8.71
CA ILE A 278 -19.35 4.26 -9.85
C ILE A 278 -18.19 4.11 -10.84
N GLY A 279 -18.51 3.75 -12.09
CA GLY A 279 -17.55 3.56 -13.17
C GLY A 279 -16.80 2.22 -13.16
N LEU A 280 -16.99 1.39 -12.13
CA LEU A 280 -16.44 0.04 -11.99
C LEU A 280 -17.55 -1.00 -11.87
N GLU A 281 -18.73 -0.73 -12.43
CA GLU A 281 -19.86 -1.65 -12.39
C GLU A 281 -19.53 -2.96 -13.10
N THR A 282 -20.00 -4.04 -12.49
CA THR A 282 -19.75 -5.40 -12.98
C THR A 282 -20.97 -5.95 -13.68
N THR A 283 -20.77 -6.99 -14.47
CA THR A 283 -21.89 -7.76 -15.04
C THR A 283 -22.46 -8.77 -14.05
N TYR A 284 -21.97 -8.88 -12.80
CA TYR A 284 -22.38 -9.91 -11.85
C TYR A 284 -23.31 -9.36 -10.75
N PHE A 285 -24.45 -10.02 -10.55
CA PHE A 285 -25.41 -9.66 -9.52
C PHE A 285 -25.02 -10.36 -8.22
N GLY A 286 -24.07 -9.74 -7.51
CA GLY A 286 -23.55 -10.25 -6.25
C GLY A 286 -24.29 -9.76 -5.00
N PRO A 287 -23.74 -10.04 -3.81
CA PRO A 287 -24.29 -9.56 -2.54
C PRO A 287 -24.41 -8.02 -2.46
N ALA A 288 -23.46 -7.30 -3.06
CA ALA A 288 -23.45 -5.83 -3.08
C ALA A 288 -24.63 -5.27 -3.89
N THR A 289 -24.80 -5.74 -5.12
CA THR A 289 -25.94 -5.40 -5.99
C THR A 289 -27.27 -5.74 -5.33
N LYS A 290 -27.36 -6.91 -4.68
CA LYS A 290 -28.56 -7.30 -3.92
C LYS A 290 -28.90 -6.30 -2.81
N ARG A 291 -27.93 -5.87 -2.01
CA ARG A 291 -28.15 -4.87 -0.95
C ARG A 291 -28.61 -3.53 -1.53
N ALA A 292 -28.00 -3.08 -2.61
CA ALA A 292 -28.40 -1.84 -3.29
C ALA A 292 -29.84 -1.93 -3.84
N VAL A 293 -30.23 -3.07 -4.43
CA VAL A 293 -31.61 -3.29 -4.87
C VAL A 293 -32.59 -3.30 -3.69
N VAL A 294 -32.24 -3.92 -2.56
CA VAL A 294 -33.06 -3.86 -1.33
C VAL A 294 -33.25 -2.42 -0.86
N ALA A 295 -32.16 -1.62 -0.83
CA ALA A 295 -32.23 -0.21 -0.43
C ALA A 295 -33.14 0.61 -1.38
N PHE A 296 -33.02 0.38 -2.68
CA PHE A 296 -33.90 0.94 -3.70
C PHE A 296 -35.38 0.56 -3.47
N GLN A 297 -35.65 -0.71 -3.19
CA GLN A 297 -37.02 -1.20 -2.94
C GLN A 297 -37.64 -0.60 -1.69
N ILE A 298 -36.88 -0.54 -0.59
CA ILE A 298 -37.32 0.10 0.66
C ILE A 298 -37.64 1.57 0.43
N LYS A 299 -36.76 2.30 -0.25
CA LYS A 299 -36.95 3.74 -0.54
C LYS A 299 -38.20 4.01 -1.36
N ASN A 300 -38.59 3.08 -2.23
CA ASN A 300 -39.76 3.20 -3.09
C ASN A 300 -40.98 2.41 -2.59
N ASN A 301 -41.01 1.99 -1.32
CA ASN A 301 -42.14 1.25 -0.71
C ASN A 301 -42.53 -0.06 -1.43
N ILE A 302 -41.59 -0.72 -2.11
CA ILE A 302 -41.80 -2.03 -2.75
C ILE A 302 -41.71 -3.12 -1.68
N THR A 303 -42.76 -3.93 -1.56
CA THR A 303 -42.84 -5.01 -0.55
C THR A 303 -43.15 -6.36 -1.22
N PRO A 304 -42.42 -7.45 -0.89
CA PRO A 304 -41.23 -7.46 -0.01
C PRO A 304 -39.98 -6.90 -0.73
N ALA A 305 -39.13 -6.20 0.02
CA ALA A 305 -37.82 -5.75 -0.45
C ALA A 305 -36.82 -6.92 -0.46
N ALA A 306 -37.04 -7.87 -1.39
CA ALA A 306 -36.31 -9.15 -1.43
C ALA A 306 -34.93 -9.06 -2.10
N GLY A 307 -34.57 -7.91 -2.71
CA GLY A 307 -33.33 -7.76 -3.48
C GLY A 307 -33.39 -8.39 -4.87
N TYR A 308 -34.61 -8.61 -5.35
CA TYR A 308 -34.95 -9.10 -6.69
C TYR A 308 -35.37 -7.93 -7.58
N PHE A 309 -34.79 -7.79 -8.77
CA PHE A 309 -35.10 -6.69 -9.69
C PHE A 309 -36.11 -7.13 -10.77
N GLY A 310 -37.38 -7.20 -10.36
CA GLY A 310 -38.50 -7.62 -11.20
C GLY A 310 -39.36 -6.46 -11.74
N PRO A 311 -40.57 -6.77 -12.27
CA PRO A 311 -41.44 -5.79 -12.92
C PRO A 311 -41.82 -4.58 -12.05
N ILE A 312 -42.04 -4.79 -10.74
CA ILE A 312 -42.40 -3.71 -9.80
C ILE A 312 -41.19 -2.77 -9.61
N SER A 313 -39.99 -3.33 -9.41
CA SER A 313 -38.75 -2.54 -9.30
C SER A 313 -38.49 -1.73 -10.57
N ARG A 314 -38.68 -2.33 -11.76
CA ARG A 314 -38.54 -1.64 -13.04
C ARG A 314 -39.54 -0.51 -13.23
N ALA A 315 -40.78 -0.68 -12.76
CA ALA A 315 -41.80 0.38 -12.87
C ALA A 315 -41.41 1.66 -12.11
N HIS A 316 -40.63 1.55 -11.04
CA HIS A 316 -40.15 2.71 -10.27
C HIS A 316 -38.89 3.38 -10.83
N MET A 317 -38.23 2.79 -11.83
CA MET A 317 -37.21 3.50 -12.61
C MET A 317 -37.83 4.64 -13.44
N LYS A 318 -39.07 4.44 -13.93
CA LYS A 318 -39.76 5.33 -14.87
C LYS A 318 -40.24 6.65 -14.26
N GLY A 319 -40.16 6.80 -12.93
CA GLY A 319 -40.66 7.99 -12.21
C GLY A 319 -39.57 8.92 -11.68
N ALA A 320 -38.29 8.62 -11.89
CA ALA A 320 -37.16 9.39 -11.34
C ALA A 320 -36.59 10.46 -12.29
N SER A 321 -37.17 10.61 -13.48
CA SER A 321 -36.84 11.65 -14.46
C SER A 321 -37.92 12.73 -14.49
N SER A 322 -38.03 13.51 -13.43
CA SER A 322 -38.84 14.74 -13.39
C SER A 322 -38.30 15.72 -12.38
#